data_AF-A0A346B1R7-F1
#
_entry.id   AF-A0A346B1R7-F1
#
_cell.length_a   1.000
_cell.length_b   1.000
_cell.length_c   1.000
_cell.angle_alpha   90.00
_cell.angle_beta   90.00
_cell.angle_gamma   90.00
#
_symmetry.space_group_name_H-M   'P 1'
#
loop_
_entity.id
_entity.type
_entity.pdbx_description
1 polymer ?
#
loop_
_entity_poly.entity_id
_entity_poly.type
_entity_poly.pdbx_seq_one_letter_code
_entity_poly.pdbx_strand_id
1 'polypeptide(L)'
;MEKDKKVLRLVLLAMLIGLGVVISPILRIEGMCPMAHLINIVCAVLMGPWYALLCATLIGIIRMTIMGIPPLALTGAVFGAVLSGLLYRASKGKIIGAVIGEIIGTGIIGAVVSYPVMEIFYGRTGLSWMYYVPMFISGTLIGGSIAFCLLMALSRSGTLREFQQKLGIQVYENGKRK
;
A
#
# COMPACT_ATOMS: atom_id res chain seq x y z
N MET A 1 -28.70 -1.09 -3.65
CA MET A 1 -27.78 -0.11 -3.05
C MET A 1 -26.60 -0.72 -2.28
N GLU A 2 -26.81 -1.46 -1.18
CA GLU A 2 -25.69 -2.08 -0.42
C GLU A 2 -24.91 -3.12 -1.26
N LYS A 3 -25.63 -3.93 -2.04
CA LYS A 3 -25.04 -4.91 -2.98
C LYS A 3 -24.17 -4.22 -4.04
N ASP A 4 -24.64 -3.13 -4.62
CA ASP A 4 -23.93 -2.39 -5.68
C ASP A 4 -22.63 -1.78 -5.17
N LYS A 5 -22.63 -1.23 -3.93
CA LYS A 5 -21.42 -0.74 -3.27
C LYS A 5 -20.41 -1.85 -3.02
N LYS A 6 -20.86 -3.03 -2.58
CA LYS A 6 -19.98 -4.20 -2.37
C LYS A 6 -19.35 -4.66 -3.69
N VAL A 7 -20.14 -4.74 -4.77
CA VAL A 7 -19.63 -5.07 -6.11
C VAL A 7 -18.59 -4.05 -6.55
N LEU A 8 -18.87 -2.75 -6.40
CA LEU A 8 -17.92 -1.69 -6.77
C LEU A 8 -16.60 -1.79 -5.99
N ARG A 9 -16.66 -2.09 -4.69
CA ARG A 9 -15.45 -2.33 -3.87
C ARG A 9 -14.64 -3.50 -4.40
N LEU A 10 -15.28 -4.62 -4.73
CA LEU A 10 -14.61 -5.80 -5.26
C LEU A 10 -13.99 -5.52 -6.64
N VAL A 11 -14.69 -4.80 -7.52
CA VAL A 11 -14.17 -4.41 -8.84
C VAL A 11 -12.95 -3.50 -8.69
N LEU A 12 -13.03 -2.49 -7.82
CA LEU A 12 -11.90 -1.58 -7.58
C LEU A 12 -10.71 -2.30 -6.94
N LEU A 13 -10.97 -3.21 -6.00
CA LEU A 13 -9.94 -4.08 -5.43
C LEU A 13 -9.28 -4.95 -6.51
N ALA A 14 -10.06 -5.60 -7.37
CA ALA A 14 -9.55 -6.44 -8.45
C ALA A 14 -8.70 -5.64 -9.45
N MET A 15 -9.11 -4.41 -9.79
CA MET A 15 -8.32 -3.51 -10.64
C MET A 15 -6.99 -3.13 -10.00
N LEU A 16 -6.99 -2.77 -8.70
CA LEU A 16 -5.76 -2.45 -7.98
C LEU A 16 -4.81 -3.66 -7.88
N ILE A 17 -5.36 -4.86 -7.65
CA ILE A 17 -4.58 -6.10 -7.66
C ILE A 17 -4.00 -6.35 -9.05
N GLY A 18 -4.81 -6.25 -10.11
CA GLY A 18 -4.35 -6.41 -11.49
C GLY A 18 -3.23 -5.45 -11.85
N LEU A 19 -3.37 -4.17 -11.52
CA LEU A 19 -2.32 -3.15 -11.69
C LEU A 19 -1.06 -3.52 -10.90
N GLY A 20 -1.20 -3.93 -9.65
CA GLY A 20 -0.08 -4.29 -8.78
C GLY A 20 0.67 -5.53 -9.25
N VAL A 21 -0.02 -6.49 -9.84
CA VAL A 21 0.59 -7.70 -10.40
C VAL A 21 1.26 -7.37 -11.73
N VAL A 22 0.56 -6.76 -12.69
CA VAL A 22 1.06 -6.56 -14.06
C VAL A 22 2.17 -5.52 -14.15
N ILE A 23 2.10 -4.44 -13.35
CA ILE A 23 3.11 -3.37 -13.40
C ILE A 23 4.33 -3.73 -12.56
N SER A 24 4.20 -4.66 -11.60
CA SER A 24 5.31 -5.01 -10.70
C SER A 24 6.59 -5.44 -11.42
N PRO A 25 6.60 -6.21 -12.52
CA PRO A 25 7.84 -6.55 -13.24
C PRO A 25 8.47 -5.36 -13.96
N ILE A 26 7.65 -4.43 -14.47
CA ILE A 26 8.08 -3.31 -15.33
C ILE A 26 8.78 -2.23 -14.49
N LEU A 27 8.27 -1.96 -13.29
CA LEU A 27 8.78 -0.92 -12.39
C LEU A 27 9.46 -1.49 -11.14
N ARG A 28 9.97 -2.73 -11.22
CA ARG A 28 10.82 -3.31 -10.18
C ARG A 28 12.27 -3.00 -10.49
N ILE A 29 12.83 -2.11 -9.68
CA ILE A 29 14.28 -1.97 -9.55
C ILE A 29 14.70 -3.01 -8.51
N GLU A 30 15.86 -3.66 -8.68
CA GLU A 30 16.35 -4.61 -7.68
C GLU A 30 16.37 -3.95 -6.29
N GLY A 31 15.59 -4.51 -5.36
CA GLY A 31 15.44 -3.97 -4.00
C GLY A 31 14.35 -2.89 -3.80
N MET A 32 13.72 -2.35 -4.86
CA MET A 32 12.71 -1.29 -4.75
C MET A 32 11.49 -1.54 -5.66
N CYS A 33 10.29 -1.56 -5.08
CA CYS A 33 9.03 -1.71 -5.80
C CYS A 33 8.09 -0.50 -5.55
N PRO A 34 8.38 0.68 -6.14
CA PRO A 34 7.65 1.92 -5.87
C PRO A 34 6.14 1.82 -6.14
N MET A 35 5.73 1.00 -7.11
CA MET A 35 4.32 0.79 -7.43
C MET A 35 3.55 0.03 -6.34
N ALA A 36 4.21 -0.89 -5.62
CA ALA A 36 3.56 -1.60 -4.52
C ALA A 36 3.17 -0.62 -3.40
N HIS A 37 4.08 0.27 -3.03
CA HIS A 37 3.83 1.31 -2.02
C HIS A 37 2.74 2.29 -2.48
N LEU A 38 2.73 2.66 -3.77
CA LEU A 38 1.67 3.50 -4.32
C LEU A 38 0.30 2.85 -4.19
N ILE A 39 0.17 1.58 -4.60
CA ILE A 39 -1.09 0.85 -4.55
C ILE A 39 -1.55 0.64 -3.11
N ASN A 40 -0.63 0.35 -2.20
CA ASN A 40 -0.93 0.25 -0.76
C ASN A 40 -1.56 1.53 -0.23
N ILE A 41 -0.92 2.67 -0.45
CA ILE A 41 -1.41 3.98 0.02
C ILE A 41 -2.76 4.32 -0.63
N VAL A 42 -2.88 4.15 -1.96
CA VAL A 42 -4.12 4.44 -2.69
C VAL A 42 -5.27 3.55 -2.21
N CYS A 43 -5.04 2.25 -2.05
CA CYS A 43 -6.03 1.31 -1.54
C CYS A 43 -6.43 1.64 -0.10
N ALA A 44 -5.45 1.96 0.75
CA ALA A 44 -5.66 2.38 2.13
C ALA A 44 -6.52 3.64 2.25
N VAL A 45 -6.28 4.64 1.40
CA VAL A 45 -7.03 5.90 1.39
C VAL A 45 -8.43 5.73 0.80
N LEU A 46 -8.60 4.94 -0.26
CA LEU A 46 -9.89 4.75 -0.93
C LEU A 46 -10.82 3.78 -0.17
N MET A 47 -10.26 2.69 0.36
CA MET A 47 -11.02 1.55 0.85
C MET A 47 -10.77 1.23 2.34
N GLY A 48 -9.70 1.77 2.92
CA GLY A 48 -9.34 1.55 4.32
C GLY A 48 -8.38 0.38 4.56
N PRO A 49 -8.01 0.16 5.84
CA PRO A 49 -6.93 -0.75 6.23
C PRO A 49 -7.23 -2.22 5.89
N TRP A 50 -8.49 -2.68 6.02
CA TRP A 50 -8.84 -4.09 5.78
C TRP A 50 -8.83 -4.46 4.30
N TYR A 51 -9.35 -3.58 3.43
CA TYR A 51 -9.27 -3.79 1.99
C TYR A 51 -7.84 -3.62 1.48
N ALA A 52 -7.06 -2.69 2.05
CA ALA A 52 -5.65 -2.53 1.74
C ALA A 52 -4.83 -3.77 2.15
N LEU A 53 -5.09 -4.34 3.32
CA LEU A 53 -4.49 -5.61 3.76
C LEU A 53 -4.81 -6.75 2.80
N LEU A 54 -6.08 -6.89 2.41
CA LEU A 54 -6.50 -7.90 1.46
C LEU A 54 -5.83 -7.70 0.10
N CYS A 55 -5.77 -6.45 -0.39
CA CYS A 55 -5.11 -6.08 -1.63
C CYS A 55 -3.61 -6.46 -1.61
N ALA A 56 -2.88 -6.00 -0.60
CA ALA A 56 -1.45 -6.26 -0.44
C ALA A 56 -1.16 -7.76 -0.33
N THR A 57 -1.97 -8.49 0.44
CA THR A 57 -1.84 -9.94 0.61
C THR A 57 -2.04 -10.68 -0.72
N LEU A 58 -3.11 -10.36 -1.45
CA LEU A 58 -3.42 -11.01 -2.73
C LEU A 58 -2.35 -10.69 -3.79
N ILE A 59 -1.90 -9.44 -3.89
CA ILE A 59 -0.80 -9.07 -4.78
C ILE A 59 0.47 -9.86 -4.42
N GLY A 60 0.81 -9.97 -3.13
CA GLY A 60 1.98 -10.72 -2.69
C GLY A 60 1.89 -12.21 -3.01
N ILE A 61 0.75 -12.86 -2.73
CA ILE A 61 0.53 -14.28 -3.05
C ILE A 61 0.65 -14.53 -4.55
N ILE A 62 0.01 -13.70 -5.38
CA ILE A 62 0.06 -13.84 -6.85
C ILE A 62 1.50 -13.67 -7.35
N ARG A 63 2.24 -12.69 -6.83
CA ARG A 63 3.63 -12.45 -7.21
C ARG A 63 4.57 -13.59 -6.77
N MET A 64 4.33 -14.19 -5.61
CA MET A 64 5.11 -15.33 -5.15
C MET A 64 4.84 -16.58 -6.00
N THR A 65 3.57 -16.87 -6.28
CA THR A 65 3.16 -18.10 -6.95
C THR A 65 3.36 -18.08 -8.46
N ILE A 66 3.09 -16.96 -9.12
CA ILE A 66 3.14 -16.85 -10.59
C ILE A 66 4.48 -16.30 -11.08
N MET A 67 5.07 -15.36 -10.35
CA MET A 67 6.27 -14.62 -10.80
C MET A 67 7.56 -15.04 -10.07
N GLY A 68 7.49 -15.99 -9.13
CA GLY A 68 8.65 -16.46 -8.37
C GLY A 68 9.32 -15.37 -7.53
N ILE A 69 8.59 -14.30 -7.19
CA ILE A 69 9.13 -13.18 -6.41
C ILE A 69 9.23 -13.61 -4.93
N PRO A 70 10.35 -13.34 -4.25
CA PRO A 70 10.51 -13.73 -2.85
C PRO A 70 9.44 -13.11 -1.93
N PRO A 71 9.09 -13.79 -0.81
CA PRO A 71 8.08 -13.34 0.16
C PRO A 71 8.41 -12.02 0.85
N LEU A 72 9.65 -11.53 0.70
CA LEU A 72 10.12 -10.22 1.18
C LEU A 72 9.14 -9.08 0.88
N ALA A 73 8.52 -9.11 -0.32
CA ALA A 73 7.60 -8.07 -0.73
C ALA A 73 6.22 -8.18 -0.04
N LEU A 74 5.82 -9.38 0.39
CA LEU A 74 4.56 -9.63 1.08
C LEU A 74 4.65 -9.18 2.54
N THR A 75 5.72 -9.55 3.24
CA THR A 75 5.91 -9.22 4.67
C THR A 75 5.95 -7.73 4.92
N GLY A 76 6.63 -6.95 4.07
CA GLY A 76 6.63 -5.50 4.19
C GLY A 76 5.30 -4.84 3.81
N ALA A 77 4.72 -5.25 2.67
CA ALA A 77 3.55 -4.58 2.11
C ALA A 77 2.31 -4.69 2.99
N VAL A 78 2.10 -5.79 3.73
CA VAL A 78 0.94 -5.94 4.61
C VAL A 78 0.94 -4.94 5.76
N PHE A 79 2.10 -4.70 6.40
CA PHE A 79 2.21 -3.71 7.47
C PHE A 79 2.04 -2.29 6.94
N GLY A 80 2.68 -1.95 5.81
CA GLY A 80 2.49 -0.65 5.17
C GLY A 80 1.04 -0.36 4.81
N ALA A 81 0.36 -1.30 4.17
CA ALA A 81 -1.04 -1.15 3.77
C ALA A 81 -1.98 -0.93 4.97
N VAL A 82 -1.79 -1.70 6.05
CA VAL A 82 -2.59 -1.56 7.28
C VAL A 82 -2.29 -0.23 7.98
N LEU A 83 -1.01 0.08 8.24
CA LEU A 83 -0.64 1.31 8.93
C LEU A 83 -1.03 2.55 8.13
N SER A 84 -0.90 2.53 6.80
CA SER A 84 -1.38 3.59 5.92
C SER A 84 -2.87 3.86 6.13
N GLY A 85 -3.68 2.79 6.17
CA GLY A 85 -5.13 2.90 6.37
C GLY A 85 -5.50 3.38 7.77
N LEU A 86 -4.79 2.89 8.79
CA LEU A 86 -5.01 3.30 10.18
C LEU A 86 -4.64 4.76 10.42
N LEU A 87 -3.44 5.18 9.99
CA LEU A 87 -2.96 6.55 10.17
C LEU A 87 -3.71 7.57 9.31
N TYR A 88 -4.16 7.19 8.10
CA TYR A 88 -5.07 8.03 7.32
C TYR A 88 -6.36 8.33 8.10
N ARG A 89 -6.96 7.30 8.71
CA ARG A 89 -8.20 7.44 9.49
C ARG A 89 -7.98 8.17 10.81
N ALA A 90 -6.91 7.83 11.53
CA ALA A 90 -6.54 8.46 12.79
C ALA A 90 -6.20 9.95 12.62
N SER A 91 -5.59 10.31 11.49
CA SER A 91 -5.29 11.70 11.14
C SER A 91 -6.50 12.49 10.59
N LYS A 92 -7.70 11.90 10.63
CA LYS A 92 -8.94 12.48 10.11
C LYS A 92 -8.87 12.79 8.60
N GLY A 93 -8.24 11.89 7.84
CA GLY A 93 -8.19 11.95 6.38
C GLY A 93 -7.01 12.71 5.79
N LYS A 94 -5.95 12.96 6.56
CA LYS A 94 -4.74 13.58 5.99
C LYS A 94 -3.98 12.54 5.17
N ILE A 95 -3.81 12.80 3.88
CA ILE A 95 -3.06 11.92 2.96
C ILE A 95 -1.63 11.70 3.47
N ILE A 96 -1.02 12.72 4.09
CA ILE A 96 0.30 12.61 4.74
C ILE A 96 0.32 11.50 5.80
N GLY A 97 -0.78 11.31 6.55
CA GLY A 97 -0.89 10.22 7.52
C GLY A 97 -0.79 8.85 6.86
N ALA A 98 -1.35 8.67 5.67
CA ALA A 98 -1.23 7.44 4.90
C ALA A 98 0.23 7.19 4.47
N VAL A 99 0.90 8.22 3.94
CA VAL A 99 2.30 8.13 3.49
C VAL A 99 3.24 7.81 4.66
N ILE A 100 3.05 8.45 5.82
CA ILE A 100 3.81 8.14 7.03
C ILE A 100 3.57 6.69 7.46
N GLY A 101 2.34 6.21 7.36
CA GLY A 101 2.02 4.82 7.66
C GLY A 101 2.72 3.81 6.76
N GLU A 102 2.89 4.12 5.47
CA GLU A 102 3.66 3.27 4.56
C GLU A 102 5.16 3.28 4.89
N ILE A 103 5.73 4.46 5.21
CA ILE A 103 7.15 4.60 5.59
C ILE A 103 7.44 3.82 6.88
N ILE A 104 6.57 3.94 7.89
CA ILE A 104 6.74 3.21 9.16
C ILE A 104 6.46 1.72 8.95
N GLY A 105 5.33 1.41 8.31
CA GLY A 105 4.84 0.04 8.15
C GLY A 105 5.72 -0.79 7.24
N THR A 106 6.00 -0.35 6.02
CA THR A 106 6.87 -1.09 5.11
C THR A 106 8.34 -0.74 5.33
N GLY A 107 8.68 0.54 5.43
CA GLY A 107 10.08 1.02 5.50
C GLY A 107 10.83 0.58 6.74
N ILE A 108 10.17 0.51 7.90
CA ILE A 108 10.80 0.15 9.18
C ILE A 108 10.35 -1.24 9.63
N ILE A 109 9.07 -1.41 9.98
CA ILE A 109 8.55 -2.66 10.54
C ILE A 109 8.70 -3.79 9.52
N GLY A 110 8.26 -3.53 8.29
CA GLY A 110 8.34 -4.45 7.18
C GLY A 110 9.76 -4.89 6.89
N ALA A 111 10.71 -3.97 6.83
CA ALA A 111 12.12 -4.28 6.60
C ALA A 111 12.72 -5.13 7.74
N VAL A 112 12.43 -4.80 9.00
CA VAL A 112 12.92 -5.57 10.16
C VAL A 112 12.32 -6.98 10.20
N VAL A 113 11.02 -7.12 9.94
CA VAL A 113 10.34 -8.43 9.91
C VAL A 113 10.73 -9.26 8.69
N SER A 114 11.13 -8.61 7.59
CA SER A 114 11.57 -9.30 6.38
C SER A 114 12.95 -9.96 6.55
N TYR A 115 13.79 -9.48 7.48
CA TYR A 115 15.09 -10.08 7.79
C TYR A 115 15.01 -11.56 8.22
N PRO A 116 14.31 -11.92 9.31
CA PRO A 116 14.22 -13.32 9.73
C PRO A 116 13.49 -14.19 8.70
N VAL A 117 12.54 -13.61 7.96
CA VAL A 117 11.80 -14.35 6.93
C VAL A 117 12.71 -14.76 5.77
N MET A 118 13.65 -13.90 5.36
CA MET A 118 14.62 -14.25 4.32
C MET A 118 15.70 -15.21 4.79
N GLU A 119 16.15 -15.04 6.03
CA GLU A 119 17.19 -15.89 6.60
C GLU A 119 16.67 -17.33 6.78
N ILE A 120 15.46 -17.48 7.34
CA ILE A 120 14.88 -18.78 7.69
C ILE A 120 14.23 -19.47 6.48
N PHE A 121 13.44 -18.76 5.68
CA PHE A 121 12.65 -19.38 4.60
C PHE A 121 13.31 -19.33 3.22
N TYR A 122 14.23 -18.38 2.99
CA TYR A 122 14.84 -18.16 1.68
C TYR A 122 16.35 -18.47 1.66
N GLY A 123 16.96 -18.80 2.81
CA GLY A 123 18.35 -19.22 2.90
C GLY A 123 19.38 -18.14 2.54
N ARG A 124 18.98 -16.86 2.45
CA ARG A 124 19.91 -15.74 2.23
C ARG A 124 20.54 -15.31 3.55
N THR A 125 21.58 -16.00 3.95
CA THR A 125 22.39 -15.68 5.13
C THR A 125 23.34 -14.51 4.84
N GLY A 126 23.39 -13.50 5.72
CA GLY A 126 24.37 -12.41 5.68
C GLY A 126 23.88 -11.01 5.28
N LEU A 127 22.61 -10.83 4.91
CA LEU A 127 22.04 -9.51 4.63
C LEU A 127 21.37 -8.95 5.89
N SER A 128 22.08 -8.09 6.63
CA SER A 128 21.58 -7.43 7.85
C SER A 128 20.35 -6.55 7.58
N TRP A 129 19.53 -6.31 8.61
CA TRP A 129 18.43 -5.33 8.61
C TRP A 129 18.87 -3.95 8.09
N MET A 130 20.14 -3.59 8.30
CA MET A 130 20.74 -2.34 7.84
C MET A 130 20.88 -2.23 6.31
N TYR A 131 20.76 -3.33 5.57
CA TYR A 131 20.68 -3.34 4.11
C TYR A 131 19.25 -3.15 3.60
N TYR A 132 18.28 -3.80 4.24
CA TYR A 132 16.87 -3.76 3.81
C TYR A 132 16.17 -2.46 4.17
N VAL A 133 16.45 -1.89 5.35
CA VAL A 133 15.79 -0.66 5.82
C VAL A 133 16.03 0.53 4.87
N PRO A 134 17.26 0.87 4.45
CA PRO A 134 17.48 1.97 3.51
C PRO A 134 16.77 1.77 2.16
N MET A 135 16.77 0.54 1.63
CA MET A 135 16.10 0.22 0.37
C MET A 135 14.57 0.32 0.46
N PHE A 136 13.99 -0.14 1.57
CA PHE A 136 12.55 -0.07 1.76
C PHE A 136 12.12 1.37 2.04
N ILE A 137 12.91 2.14 2.79
CA ILE A 137 12.67 3.57 2.97
C ILE A 137 12.76 4.31 1.62
N SER A 138 13.78 4.08 0.80
CA SER A 138 13.86 4.74 -0.51
C SER A 138 12.68 4.36 -1.41
N GLY A 139 12.29 3.08 -1.44
CA GLY A 139 11.12 2.61 -2.16
C GLY A 139 9.81 3.26 -1.69
N THR A 140 9.60 3.34 -0.38
CA THR A 140 8.40 3.97 0.21
C THR A 140 8.38 5.48 0.02
N LEU A 141 9.53 6.16 0.00
CA LEU A 141 9.62 7.60 -0.30
C LEU A 141 9.25 7.89 -1.76
N ILE A 142 9.76 7.11 -2.71
CA ILE A 142 9.43 7.27 -4.13
C ILE A 142 7.95 6.97 -4.36
N GLY A 143 7.50 5.77 -3.97
CA GLY A 143 6.11 5.36 -4.16
C GLY A 143 5.13 6.24 -3.38
N GLY A 144 5.50 6.64 -2.16
CA GLY A 144 4.73 7.54 -1.30
C GLY A 144 4.62 8.96 -1.85
N SER A 145 5.69 9.48 -2.46
CA SER A 145 5.64 10.80 -3.12
C SER A 145 4.70 10.81 -4.32
N ILE A 146 4.75 9.76 -5.15
CA ILE A 146 3.86 9.62 -6.30
C ILE A 146 2.41 9.45 -5.83
N ALA A 147 2.17 8.59 -4.83
CA ALA A 147 0.85 8.41 -4.24
C ALA A 147 0.30 9.69 -3.62
N PHE A 148 1.15 10.45 -2.94
CA PHE A 148 0.80 11.74 -2.36
C PHE A 148 0.37 12.73 -3.45
N CYS A 149 1.16 12.87 -4.52
CA CYS A 149 0.83 13.75 -5.64
C CYS A 149 -0.51 13.36 -6.29
N LEU A 150 -0.69 12.07 -6.60
CA LEU A 150 -1.91 11.52 -7.20
C LEU A 150 -3.14 11.77 -6.30
N LEU A 151 -3.07 11.40 -5.03
CA LEU A 151 -4.18 11.54 -4.10
C LEU A 151 -4.48 13.01 -3.78
N MET A 152 -3.46 13.88 -3.75
CA MET A 152 -3.66 15.32 -3.56
C MET A 152 -4.37 15.92 -4.78
N ALA A 153 -4.01 15.52 -6.00
CA ALA A 153 -4.72 15.93 -7.22
C ALA A 153 -6.18 15.45 -7.24
N LEU A 154 -6.43 14.19 -6.84
CA LEU A 154 -7.78 13.64 -6.70
C LEU A 154 -8.59 14.32 -5.58
N SER A 155 -7.93 14.72 -4.50
CA SER A 155 -8.55 15.44 -3.39
C SER A 155 -8.96 16.85 -3.79
N ARG A 156 -8.08 17.59 -4.51
CA ARG A 156 -8.36 18.95 -4.97
C ARG A 156 -9.47 19.01 -6.02
N SER A 157 -9.60 17.98 -6.86
CA SER A 157 -10.69 17.87 -7.85
C SER A 157 -12.02 17.41 -7.28
N GLY A 158 -12.09 17.03 -5.99
CA GLY A 158 -13.30 16.46 -5.38
C GLY A 158 -13.56 14.99 -5.73
N THR A 159 -12.90 14.46 -6.76
CA THR A 159 -12.99 13.07 -7.24
C THR A 159 -12.73 12.05 -6.13
N LEU A 160 -11.76 12.32 -5.23
CA LEU A 160 -11.45 11.42 -4.12
C LEU A 160 -12.65 11.21 -3.19
N ARG A 161 -13.36 12.31 -2.88
CA ARG A 161 -14.56 12.29 -2.05
C ARG A 161 -15.68 11.52 -2.74
N GLU A 162 -15.87 11.77 -4.03
CA GLU A 162 -16.88 11.08 -4.83
C GLU A 162 -16.64 9.56 -4.84
N PHE A 163 -15.39 9.12 -5.02
CA PHE A 163 -15.04 7.70 -4.94
C PHE A 163 -15.33 7.11 -3.56
N GLN A 164 -14.90 7.76 -2.48
CA GLN A 164 -15.16 7.27 -1.12
C GLN A 164 -16.67 7.19 -0.82
N GLN A 165 -17.46 8.16 -1.29
CA GLN A 165 -18.93 8.16 -1.16
C GLN A 165 -19.57 7.02 -1.95
N LYS A 166 -19.19 6.84 -3.22
CA LYS A 166 -19.67 5.74 -4.08
C LYS A 166 -19.32 4.37 -3.49
N LEU A 167 -18.13 4.24 -2.91
CA LEU A 167 -17.70 3.04 -2.20
C LEU A 167 -18.36 2.89 -0.82
N GLY A 168 -19.05 3.90 -0.29
CA GLY A 168 -19.63 3.87 1.06
C GLY A 168 -18.59 3.67 2.16
N ILE A 169 -17.40 4.23 1.98
CA ILE A 169 -16.31 4.24 2.98
C ILE A 169 -16.38 5.55 3.77
N GLN A 170 -15.77 5.61 4.96
CA GLN A 170 -15.64 6.85 5.72
C GLN A 170 -15.01 7.95 4.86
N VAL A 171 -15.77 9.02 4.65
CA VAL A 171 -15.36 10.21 3.91
C VAL A 171 -14.78 11.20 4.90
N TYR A 172 -13.60 11.72 4.61
CA TYR A 172 -12.98 12.75 5.43
C TYR A 172 -13.04 14.09 4.70
N GLU A 173 -13.60 15.09 5.36
CA GLU A 173 -13.62 16.46 4.84
C GLU A 173 -12.30 17.14 5.18
N ASN A 174 -11.65 17.73 4.17
CA ASN A 174 -10.42 18.49 4.35
C ASN A 174 -10.68 19.67 5.31
N GLY A 175 -10.36 19.49 6.59
CA GLY A 175 -9.89 20.56 7.48
C GLY A 175 -10.78 21.78 7.69
N LYS A 176 -12.07 21.78 7.35
CA LYS A 176 -13.01 22.82 7.76
C LYS A 176 -14.32 22.22 8.24
N ARG A 177 -14.58 22.42 9.53
CA ARG A 177 -15.93 22.52 10.09
C ARG A 177 -16.77 23.39 9.15
N LYS A 178 -17.87 22.84 8.65
CA LYS A 178 -19.13 23.57 8.61
C LYS A 178 -20.20 22.66 9.19
#